data_AF-A0A7J6PVR3-F1
#
_entry.id   AF-A0A7J6PVR3-F1
#
_cell.length_a   1.000
_cell.length_b   1.000
_cell.length_c   1.000
_cell.angle_alpha   90.00
_cell.angle_beta   90.00
_cell.angle_gamma   90.00
#
_symmetry.space_group_name_H-M   'P 1'
#
loop_
_entity.id
_entity.type
_entity.pdbx_description
1 polymer ?
#
loop_
_entity_poly.entity_id
_entity_poly.type
_entity_poly.pdbx_seq_one_letter_code
_entity_poly.pdbx_strand_id
1 'polypeptide(L)'
;MLVQRKRGAFAWLVLSVFVLTLHIIRPCYAQRVEEEPSGPYKFLKYVQMVNRINELAERYPDIVEVFDALEAWPEIADFSKEDLLCGKETCKFLVMRLGNRALQADTTPEVFFSGELHGNERTGPNALIEMVSELARKYYSGRPEEEDTKEVRWLIDRRSTYIIPMTNPYGYYHSVRFEKFRQRDANRDFPYQQKGCMVTITARVVNELYRR
;
A
#
# COMPACT_ATOMS: atom_id res chain seq x y z
N MET A 1 82.43 33.40 -38.62
CA MET A 1 82.07 32.58 -39.79
C MET A 1 80.88 31.72 -39.39
N LEU A 2 79.77 31.81 -40.12
CA LEU A 2 78.49 31.12 -39.88
C LEU A 2 78.66 29.60 -39.70
N VAL A 3 77.77 28.96 -38.94
CA VAL A 3 76.74 28.03 -39.49
C VAL A 3 75.71 27.71 -38.40
N GLN A 4 74.43 27.94 -38.75
CA GLN A 4 73.25 27.49 -38.01
C GLN A 4 73.10 25.97 -38.04
N ARG A 5 72.52 25.38 -36.98
CA ARG A 5 71.69 24.17 -37.14
C ARG A 5 70.46 24.20 -36.24
N LYS A 6 69.34 23.88 -36.88
CA LYS A 6 67.95 23.94 -36.42
C LYS A 6 67.52 22.67 -35.65
N ARG A 7 66.41 22.86 -34.91
CA ARG A 7 65.28 21.94 -34.59
C ARG A 7 65.33 21.14 -33.30
N GLY A 8 64.25 21.30 -32.52
CA GLY A 8 63.77 20.34 -31.51
C GLY A 8 62.90 20.98 -30.43
N ALA A 9 61.71 21.48 -30.78
CA ALA A 9 60.71 21.89 -29.79
C ALA A 9 60.03 20.64 -29.21
N PHE A 10 60.29 20.32 -27.96
CA PHE A 10 59.52 19.34 -27.19
C PHE A 10 58.39 20.09 -26.46
N ALA A 11 57.18 20.01 -27.00
CA ALA A 11 55.99 20.47 -26.33
C ALA A 11 55.61 19.42 -25.26
N TRP A 12 55.68 19.81 -23.99
CA TRP A 12 55.07 19.06 -22.89
C TRP A 12 53.56 19.32 -22.93
N LEU A 13 52.80 18.31 -23.32
CA LEU A 13 51.34 18.29 -23.24
C LEU A 13 50.97 17.93 -21.79
N VAL A 14 50.57 18.94 -20.99
CA VAL A 14 49.97 18.70 -19.68
C VAL A 14 48.53 18.28 -19.91
N LEU A 15 48.26 16.97 -19.81
CA LEU A 15 46.90 16.44 -19.77
C LEU A 15 46.34 16.61 -18.36
N SER A 16 45.66 17.73 -18.14
CA SER A 16 44.86 17.96 -16.93
C SER A 16 43.60 17.10 -17.00
N VAL A 17 43.61 15.92 -16.38
CA VAL A 17 42.40 15.13 -16.17
C VAL A 17 41.61 15.76 -15.03
N PHE A 18 40.62 16.59 -15.36
CA PHE A 18 39.58 16.99 -14.41
C PHE A 18 38.66 15.79 -14.16
N VAL A 19 38.91 15.06 -13.08
CA VAL A 19 37.91 14.11 -12.54
C VAL A 19 36.81 14.95 -11.91
N LEU A 20 35.74 15.19 -12.67
CA LEU A 20 34.50 15.73 -12.13
C LEU A 20 33.88 14.64 -11.25
N THR A 21 34.20 14.61 -9.96
CA THR A 21 33.43 13.83 -8.99
C THR A 21 32.06 14.49 -8.85
N LEU A 22 31.12 14.10 -9.70
CA LEU A 22 29.69 14.29 -9.46
C LEU A 22 29.35 13.55 -8.16
N HIS A 23 29.43 14.27 -7.04
CA HIS A 23 28.72 13.87 -5.85
C HIS A 23 27.26 13.94 -6.22
N ILE A 24 26.66 12.78 -6.50
CA ILE A 24 25.22 12.62 -6.52
C ILE A 24 24.78 12.95 -5.09
N ILE A 25 24.40 14.21 -4.88
CA ILE A 25 23.68 14.64 -3.70
C ILE A 25 22.37 13.84 -3.78
N ARG A 26 22.30 12.72 -3.07
CA ARG A 26 21.01 12.09 -2.77
C ARG A 26 20.21 13.20 -2.10
N PRO A 27 19.08 13.64 -2.66
CA PRO A 27 18.26 14.63 -2.00
C PRO A 27 17.92 14.05 -0.63
N CYS A 28 18.42 14.70 0.42
CA CYS A 28 17.92 14.47 1.76
C CYS A 28 16.45 14.90 1.67
N TYR A 29 15.55 13.92 1.52
CA TYR A 29 14.12 14.15 1.67
C TYR A 29 13.95 14.54 3.13
N ALA A 30 14.04 15.85 3.41
CA ALA A 30 13.50 16.42 4.61
C ALA A 30 11.98 16.24 4.50
N GLN A 31 11.50 15.06 4.86
CA GLN A 31 10.08 14.79 4.98
C GLN A 31 9.55 15.74 6.05
N ARG A 32 8.68 16.63 5.61
CA ARG A 32 7.92 17.51 6.48
C ARG A 32 7.16 16.60 7.43
N VAL A 33 7.47 16.64 8.72
CA VAL A 33 6.66 15.96 9.74
C VAL A 33 5.29 16.67 9.70
N GLU A 34 4.30 16.04 9.09
CA GLU A 34 2.93 16.54 9.15
C GLU A 34 2.50 16.50 10.63
N GLU A 35 2.15 17.66 11.18
CA GLU A 35 1.54 17.73 12.49
C GLU A 35 0.23 16.92 12.45
N GLU A 36 0.11 15.94 13.35
CA GLU A 36 -1.13 15.21 13.59
C GLU A 36 -2.28 16.21 13.83
N PRO A 37 -3.41 16.08 13.13
CA PRO A 37 -4.52 17.01 13.29
C PRO A 37 -4.98 17.04 14.75
N SER A 38 -4.97 18.22 15.37
CA SER A 38 -5.50 18.37 16.73
C SER A 38 -7.03 18.27 16.73
N GLY A 39 -7.57 17.38 17.58
CA GLY A 39 -9.02 17.19 17.75
C GLY A 39 -9.46 15.72 17.78
N PRO A 40 -10.77 15.45 17.94
CA PRO A 40 -11.28 14.09 17.89
C PRO A 40 -11.09 13.49 16.49
N TYR A 41 -10.67 12.23 16.45
CA TYR A 41 -10.52 11.48 15.20
C TYR A 41 -11.85 11.47 14.42
N LYS A 42 -11.79 11.75 13.12
CA LYS A 42 -12.95 11.74 12.23
C LYS A 42 -12.88 10.53 11.31
N PHE A 43 -13.90 9.68 11.37
CA PHE A 43 -13.99 8.55 10.45
C PHE A 43 -14.01 9.01 8.99
N LEU A 44 -13.17 8.35 8.20
CA LEU A 44 -13.06 8.60 6.77
C LEU A 44 -14.32 8.10 6.06
N LYS A 45 -14.86 8.92 5.15
CA LYS A 45 -15.85 8.47 4.17
C LYS A 45 -15.17 7.60 3.11
N TYR A 46 -15.95 6.84 2.34
CA TYR A 46 -15.42 5.95 1.30
C TYR A 46 -14.36 6.62 0.39
N VAL A 47 -14.67 7.79 -0.18
CA VAL A 47 -13.74 8.51 -1.06
C VAL A 47 -12.46 8.92 -0.32
N GLN A 48 -12.57 9.34 0.95
CA GLN A 48 -11.42 9.71 1.76
C GLN A 48 -10.55 8.50 2.09
N MET A 49 -11.18 7.34 2.35
CA MET A 49 -10.48 6.08 2.59
C MET A 49 -9.74 5.62 1.34
N VAL A 50 -10.38 5.63 0.16
CA VAL A 50 -9.73 5.32 -1.12
C VAL A 50 -8.53 6.22 -1.37
N ASN A 51 -8.70 7.54 -1.17
CA ASN A 51 -7.60 8.48 -1.33
C ASN A 51 -6.46 8.19 -0.34
N ARG A 52 -6.77 7.90 0.92
CA ARG A 52 -5.77 7.60 1.95
C ARG A 52 -4.99 6.31 1.63
N ILE A 53 -5.66 5.28 1.13
CA ILE A 53 -5.03 4.03 0.71
C ILE A 53 -4.01 4.29 -0.41
N ASN A 54 -4.41 5.03 -1.45
CA ASN A 54 -3.53 5.36 -2.58
C ASN A 54 -2.38 6.27 -2.16
N GLU A 55 -2.65 7.27 -1.33
CA GLU A 55 -1.63 8.17 -0.77
C GLU A 55 -0.55 7.39 0.00
N LEU A 56 -0.93 6.39 0.81
CA LEU A 56 0.03 5.58 1.55
C LEU A 56 0.91 4.74 0.62
N ALA A 57 0.36 4.20 -0.46
CA ALA A 57 1.12 3.47 -1.47
C ALA A 57 2.10 4.37 -2.22
N GLU A 58 1.67 5.58 -2.59
CA GLU A 58 2.53 6.58 -3.25
C GLU A 58 3.65 7.09 -2.32
N ARG A 59 3.34 7.27 -1.03
CA ARG A 59 4.28 7.80 -0.03
C ARG A 59 5.30 6.77 0.43
N TYR A 60 4.93 5.49 0.47
CA TYR A 60 5.76 4.40 0.98
C TYR A 60 5.86 3.21 0.00
N PRO A 61 6.30 3.45 -1.26
CA PRO A 61 6.19 2.47 -2.34
C PRO A 61 7.05 1.22 -2.15
N ASP A 62 8.08 1.26 -1.30
CA ASP A 62 8.95 0.09 -1.05
C ASP A 62 8.31 -0.93 -0.10
N ILE A 63 7.28 -0.52 0.66
CA ILE A 63 6.66 -1.35 1.71
C ILE A 63 5.12 -1.39 1.65
N VAL A 64 4.46 -0.50 0.90
CA VAL A 64 3.00 -0.50 0.71
C VAL A 64 2.67 -0.71 -0.76
N GLU A 65 2.07 -1.85 -1.06
CA GLU A 65 1.51 -2.16 -2.38
C GLU A 65 -0.02 -2.14 -2.29
N VAL A 66 -0.70 -1.68 -3.34
CA VAL A 66 -2.17 -1.64 -3.42
C VAL A 66 -2.62 -2.19 -4.77
N PHE A 67 -3.69 -2.98 -4.75
CA PHE A 67 -4.38 -3.41 -5.98
C PHE A 67 -5.89 -3.48 -5.76
N ASP A 68 -6.66 -3.35 -6.85
CA ASP A 68 -8.10 -3.64 -6.82
C ASP A 68 -8.32 -5.14 -7.08
N ALA A 69 -8.99 -5.80 -6.14
CA ALA A 69 -9.29 -7.22 -6.23
C ALA A 69 -10.09 -7.59 -7.49
N LEU A 70 -10.97 -6.70 -7.97
CA LEU A 70 -11.77 -6.98 -9.17
C LEU A 70 -10.97 -6.86 -10.48
N GLU A 71 -9.87 -6.11 -10.46
CA GLU A 71 -8.93 -6.05 -11.57
C GLU A 71 -7.97 -7.26 -11.54
N ALA A 72 -7.56 -7.68 -10.33
CA ALA A 72 -6.69 -8.83 -10.13
C ALA A 72 -7.41 -10.17 -10.41
N TRP A 73 -8.70 -10.27 -10.08
CA TRP A 73 -9.52 -11.48 -10.22
C TRP A 73 -10.82 -11.15 -10.98
N PRO A 74 -10.74 -10.90 -12.31
CA PRO A 74 -11.93 -10.55 -13.08
C PRO A 74 -13.00 -11.65 -13.10
N GLU A 75 -12.65 -12.90 -12.83
CA GLU A 75 -13.55 -14.05 -12.78
C GLU A 75 -14.57 -13.99 -11.63
N ILE A 76 -14.26 -13.28 -10.53
CA ILE A 76 -15.23 -13.13 -9.43
C ILE A 76 -16.21 -11.98 -9.67
N ALA A 77 -15.94 -11.14 -10.68
CA ALA A 77 -16.76 -9.99 -11.05
C ALA A 77 -18.01 -10.34 -11.87
N ASP A 78 -18.62 -11.49 -11.58
CA ASP A 78 -19.88 -11.95 -12.16
C ASP A 78 -21.08 -11.27 -11.46
N PHE A 79 -21.26 -9.97 -11.74
CA PHE A 79 -22.35 -9.13 -11.25
C PHE A 79 -22.61 -7.93 -12.17
N SER A 80 -23.79 -7.31 -12.08
CA SER A 80 -24.06 -6.04 -12.77
C SER A 80 -23.31 -4.93 -12.05
N LYS A 81 -22.46 -4.16 -12.74
CA LYS A 81 -21.67 -3.08 -12.11
C LYS A 81 -22.53 -2.06 -11.35
N GLU A 82 -23.78 -1.90 -11.77
CA GLU A 82 -24.83 -1.08 -11.18
C GLU A 82 -25.30 -1.57 -9.80
N ASP A 83 -25.05 -2.84 -9.46
CA ASP A 83 -25.36 -3.42 -8.16
C ASP A 83 -24.38 -3.00 -7.08
N LEU A 84 -23.15 -2.61 -7.45
CA LEU A 84 -22.10 -2.22 -6.51
C LEU A 84 -21.56 -0.83 -6.81
N LEU A 85 -22.44 0.17 -6.83
CA LEU A 85 -22.03 1.56 -7.04
C LEU A 85 -21.68 2.27 -5.73
N CYS A 86 -20.51 2.91 -5.73
CA CYS A 86 -20.04 3.84 -4.70
C CYS A 86 -19.99 5.24 -5.32
N GLY A 87 -21.17 5.89 -5.39
CA GLY A 87 -21.36 7.12 -6.14
C GLY A 87 -21.73 6.83 -7.60
N LYS A 88 -20.91 7.27 -8.55
CA LYS A 88 -21.13 7.04 -9.99
C LYS A 88 -20.29 5.89 -10.56
N GLU A 89 -19.37 5.36 -9.77
CA GLU A 89 -18.43 4.31 -10.17
C GLU A 89 -18.67 3.05 -9.36
N THR A 90 -18.24 1.91 -9.90
CA THR A 90 -18.22 0.66 -9.15
C THR A 90 -17.31 0.79 -7.93
N CYS A 91 -17.76 0.27 -6.80
CA CYS A 91 -16.99 0.20 -5.57
C CYS A 91 -15.70 -0.59 -5.81
N LYS A 92 -14.58 -0.06 -5.32
CA LYS A 92 -13.26 -0.69 -5.41
C LYS A 92 -13.05 -1.60 -4.22
N PHE A 93 -12.57 -2.81 -4.47
CA PHE A 93 -12.18 -3.75 -3.43
C PHE A 93 -10.66 -3.67 -3.25
N LEU A 94 -10.22 -2.58 -2.62
CA LEU A 94 -8.79 -2.29 -2.48
C LEU A 94 -8.14 -3.20 -1.43
N VAL A 95 -7.14 -3.95 -1.86
CA VAL A 95 -6.27 -4.76 -1.02
C VAL A 95 -4.93 -4.05 -0.89
N MET A 96 -4.46 -3.88 0.35
CA MET A 96 -3.13 -3.39 0.65
C MET A 96 -2.24 -4.57 1.06
N ARG A 97 -0.96 -4.52 0.68
CA ARG A 97 0.11 -5.34 1.26
C ARG A 97 1.11 -4.41 1.93
N LEU A 98 1.32 -4.59 3.23
CA LEU A 98 2.37 -3.96 4.02
C LEU A 98 3.49 -4.98 4.27
N GLY A 99 4.66 -4.75 3.68
CA GLY A 99 5.84 -5.61 3.83
C GLY A 99 6.97 -5.22 2.88
N ASN A 100 8.21 -5.37 3.32
CA ASN A 100 9.39 -5.05 2.53
C ASN A 100 9.75 -6.19 1.56
N ARG A 101 9.34 -6.09 0.29
CA ARG A 101 9.55 -7.16 -0.70
C ARG A 101 11.02 -7.46 -0.97
N ALA A 102 11.91 -6.49 -0.81
CA ALA A 102 13.34 -6.68 -1.04
C ALA A 102 14.01 -7.62 -0.01
N LEU A 103 13.38 -7.82 1.15
CA LEU A 103 13.89 -8.67 2.23
C LEU A 103 13.07 -9.95 2.45
N GLN A 104 11.94 -10.08 1.75
CA GLN A 104 10.99 -11.17 1.92
C GLN A 104 11.13 -12.21 0.81
N ALA A 105 10.87 -13.46 1.16
CA ALA A 105 10.76 -14.58 0.23
C ALA A 105 9.30 -15.05 0.11
N ASP A 106 9.00 -15.91 -0.86
CA ASP A 106 7.66 -16.49 -1.06
C ASP A 106 7.17 -17.33 0.13
N THR A 107 8.08 -17.75 1.01
CA THR A 107 7.77 -18.48 2.25
C THR A 107 7.61 -17.55 3.47
N THR A 108 7.62 -16.23 3.27
CA THR A 108 7.44 -15.27 4.37
C THR A 108 6.05 -15.44 4.97
N PRO A 109 5.90 -15.54 6.30
CA PRO A 109 4.58 -15.70 6.89
C PRO A 109 3.68 -14.50 6.58
N GLU A 110 2.47 -14.81 6.17
CA GLU A 110 1.45 -13.82 5.84
C GLU A 110 0.45 -13.65 7.00
N VAL A 111 -0.06 -12.43 7.16
CA VAL A 111 -1.12 -12.08 8.12
C VAL A 111 -2.21 -11.33 7.36
N PHE A 112 -3.48 -11.60 7.66
CA PHE A 112 -4.59 -10.90 7.02
C PHE A 112 -5.45 -10.14 8.04
N PHE A 113 -5.76 -8.89 7.75
CA PHE A 113 -6.71 -8.07 8.48
C PHE A 113 -7.87 -7.61 7.56
N SER A 114 -9.10 -7.92 7.97
CA SER A 114 -10.33 -7.38 7.38
C SER A 114 -10.83 -6.23 8.27
N GLY A 115 -11.10 -5.06 7.67
CA GLY A 115 -11.58 -3.92 8.43
C GLY A 115 -13.06 -4.01 8.79
N GLU A 116 -13.89 -4.40 7.83
CA GLU A 116 -15.31 -4.63 8.05
C GLU A 116 -15.87 -5.62 7.03
N LEU A 117 -16.69 -6.57 7.49
CA LEU A 117 -17.59 -7.36 6.63
C LEU A 117 -18.99 -6.74 6.60
N HIS A 118 -19.35 -6.00 7.65
CA HIS A 118 -20.59 -5.24 7.72
C HIS A 118 -20.28 -3.75 7.54
N GLY A 119 -20.80 -3.16 6.47
CA GLY A 119 -20.40 -1.81 6.04
C GLY A 119 -20.65 -0.67 7.02
N ASN A 120 -21.57 -0.86 7.96
CA ASN A 120 -21.87 0.12 9.02
C ASN A 120 -20.98 -0.04 10.28
N GLU A 121 -20.06 -1.01 10.34
CA GLU A 121 -19.10 -1.22 11.43
C GLU A 121 -17.80 -0.42 11.17
N ARG A 122 -17.84 0.89 11.46
CA ARG A 122 -16.86 1.89 10.99
C ARG A 122 -15.49 1.87 11.66
N THR A 123 -15.38 1.29 12.85
CA THR A 123 -14.16 1.37 13.66
C THR A 123 -12.99 0.62 13.02
N GLY A 124 -13.23 -0.60 12.52
CA GLY A 124 -12.19 -1.46 11.96
C GLY A 124 -11.47 -0.86 10.74
N PRO A 125 -12.19 -0.37 9.71
CA PRO A 125 -11.57 0.24 8.52
C PRO A 125 -10.64 1.40 8.87
N ASN A 126 -11.07 2.26 9.81
CA ASN A 126 -10.30 3.43 10.25
C ASN A 126 -9.11 3.03 11.13
N ALA A 127 -9.28 2.07 12.04
CA ALA A 127 -8.16 1.55 12.82
C ALA A 127 -7.07 0.92 11.93
N LEU A 128 -7.46 0.18 10.89
CA LEU A 128 -6.49 -0.46 10.00
C LEU A 128 -5.75 0.54 9.12
N ILE A 129 -6.40 1.59 8.60
CA ILE A 129 -5.70 2.59 7.79
C ILE A 129 -4.71 3.40 8.63
N GLU A 130 -5.06 3.72 9.89
CA GLU A 130 -4.14 4.37 10.83
C GLU A 130 -3.01 3.43 11.24
N MET A 131 -3.27 2.15 11.44
CA MET A 131 -2.23 1.15 11.68
C MET A 131 -1.22 1.13 10.54
N VAL A 132 -1.67 1.07 9.28
CA VAL A 132 -0.75 1.09 8.13
C VAL A 132 0.04 2.40 8.08
N SER A 133 -0.65 3.54 8.25
CA SER A 133 -0.03 4.86 8.28
C SER A 133 1.08 4.95 9.33
N GLU A 134 0.80 4.55 10.57
CA GLU A 134 1.73 4.67 11.68
C GLU A 134 2.90 3.68 11.56
N LEU A 135 2.64 2.43 11.17
CA LEU A 135 3.70 1.45 10.94
C LEU A 135 4.64 1.89 9.80
N ALA A 136 4.09 2.37 8.67
CA ALA A 136 4.91 2.86 7.56
C ALA A 136 5.70 4.12 7.95
N ARG A 137 5.07 5.07 8.66
CA ARG A 137 5.74 6.27 9.17
C ARG A 137 6.90 5.92 10.10
N LYS A 138 6.70 5.02 11.06
CA LYS A 138 7.76 4.54 11.97
C LYS A 138 8.87 3.80 11.22
N TYR A 139 8.53 3.00 10.21
CA TYR A 139 9.53 2.31 9.39
C TYR A 139 10.50 3.27 8.67
N TYR A 140 10.01 4.39 8.15
CA TYR A 140 10.86 5.38 7.46
C TYR A 140 11.50 6.42 8.40
N SER A 141 10.71 6.99 9.31
CA SER A 141 11.10 8.17 10.10
C SER A 141 11.46 7.85 11.55
N GLY A 142 11.18 6.64 12.02
CA GLY A 142 11.50 6.20 13.37
C GLY A 142 13.00 6.05 13.58
N ARG A 143 13.45 6.42 14.78
CA ARG A 143 14.87 6.35 15.13
C ARG A 143 15.29 4.89 15.31
N PRO A 144 16.25 4.35 14.53
CA PRO A 144 16.56 2.93 14.53
C PRO A 144 16.96 2.34 15.90
N GLU A 145 17.43 3.16 16.82
CA GLU A 145 17.79 2.76 18.18
C GLU A 145 16.60 2.59 19.12
N GLU A 146 15.45 3.23 18.84
CA GLU A 146 14.23 3.11 19.63
C GLU A 146 13.62 1.71 19.48
N GLU A 147 13.19 1.13 20.60
CA GLU A 147 12.76 -0.27 20.62
C GLU A 147 11.49 -0.50 19.79
N ASP A 148 10.51 0.39 19.88
CA ASP A 148 9.29 0.33 19.08
C ASP A 148 9.58 0.42 17.57
N THR A 149 10.55 1.24 17.17
CA THR A 149 10.99 1.34 15.79
C THR A 149 11.67 0.05 15.31
N LYS A 150 12.48 -0.62 16.15
CA LYS A 150 13.08 -1.92 15.82
C LYS A 150 12.01 -2.99 15.64
N GLU A 151 11.02 -3.03 16.53
CA GLU A 151 9.90 -3.97 16.43
C GLU A 151 9.10 -3.78 15.14
N VAL A 152 8.78 -2.52 14.79
CA VAL A 152 8.08 -2.20 13.53
C VAL A 152 8.90 -2.62 12.31
N ARG A 153 10.20 -2.32 12.29
CA ARG A 153 11.09 -2.76 11.21
C ARG A 153 11.15 -4.27 11.09
N TRP A 154 11.33 -4.97 12.21
CA TRP A 154 11.32 -6.44 12.23
C TRP A 154 10.00 -7.01 11.69
N LEU A 155 8.86 -6.42 12.07
CA LEU A 155 7.55 -6.85 11.61
C LEU A 155 7.41 -6.70 10.09
N ILE A 156 7.72 -5.52 9.55
CA ILE A 156 7.60 -5.20 8.12
C ILE A 156 8.61 -5.99 7.28
N ASP A 157 9.81 -6.25 7.79
CA ASP A 157 10.84 -6.99 7.06
C ASP A 157 10.58 -8.50 7.07
N ARG A 158 9.80 -9.03 8.01
CA ARG A 158 9.62 -10.47 8.21
C ARG A 158 8.18 -10.97 8.10
N ARG A 159 7.21 -10.11 7.78
CA ARG A 159 5.81 -10.48 7.54
C ARG A 159 5.25 -9.77 6.33
N SER A 160 4.48 -10.48 5.53
CA SER A 160 3.60 -9.85 4.53
C SER A 160 2.21 -9.68 5.14
N THR A 161 1.86 -8.46 5.51
CA THR A 161 0.54 -8.18 6.08
C THR A 161 -0.39 -7.72 4.97
N TYR A 162 -1.47 -8.45 4.73
CA TYR A 162 -2.53 -8.07 3.80
C TYR A 162 -3.68 -7.44 4.56
N ILE A 163 -4.16 -6.33 4.04
CA ILE A 163 -5.20 -5.53 4.68
C ILE A 163 -6.27 -5.23 3.64
N ILE A 164 -7.53 -5.46 3.97
CA ILE A 164 -8.66 -4.92 3.21
C ILE A 164 -9.45 -4.02 4.16
N PRO A 165 -9.20 -2.69 4.15
CA PRO A 165 -9.86 -1.78 5.08
C PRO A 165 -11.38 -1.80 4.91
N MET A 166 -11.89 -1.80 3.68
CA MET A 166 -13.31 -1.85 3.37
C MET A 166 -13.61 -3.15 2.63
N THR A 167 -13.81 -4.25 3.35
CA THR A 167 -14.06 -5.56 2.71
C THR A 167 -15.45 -5.61 2.07
N ASN A 168 -16.42 -4.87 2.61
CA ASN A 168 -17.72 -4.57 1.99
C ASN A 168 -17.83 -3.07 1.64
N PRO A 169 -17.13 -2.62 0.57
CA PRO A 169 -17.04 -1.22 0.22
C PRO A 169 -18.39 -0.60 -0.14
N TYR A 170 -19.33 -1.39 -0.68
CA TYR A 170 -20.70 -0.96 -0.91
C TYR A 170 -21.38 -0.58 0.41
N GLY A 171 -21.38 -1.50 1.39
CA GLY A 171 -21.96 -1.25 2.70
C GLY A 171 -21.30 -0.05 3.38
N TYR A 172 -19.97 0.07 3.26
CA TYR A 172 -19.21 1.20 3.78
C TYR A 172 -19.65 2.53 3.14
N TYR A 173 -19.84 2.58 1.82
CA TYR A 173 -20.30 3.81 1.15
C TYR A 173 -21.72 4.20 1.58
N HIS A 174 -22.64 3.24 1.60
CA HIS A 174 -24.06 3.47 1.87
C HIS A 174 -24.42 3.47 3.37
N SER A 175 -23.44 3.23 4.26
CA SER A 175 -23.65 3.10 5.71
C SER A 175 -24.67 2.02 6.08
N VAL A 176 -24.60 0.87 5.40
CA VAL A 176 -25.49 -0.28 5.62
C VAL A 176 -24.69 -1.54 5.93
N ARG A 177 -25.32 -2.50 6.61
CA ARG A 177 -24.70 -3.77 6.99
C ARG A 177 -24.33 -4.62 5.78
N PHE A 178 -25.20 -4.68 4.78
CA PHE A 178 -25.13 -5.66 3.69
C PHE A 178 -24.46 -5.11 2.44
N GLU A 179 -23.90 -6.00 1.63
CA GLU A 179 -23.65 -5.72 0.22
C GLU A 179 -25.01 -5.70 -0.51
N LYS A 180 -25.25 -4.75 -1.44
CA LYS A 180 -26.55 -4.65 -2.13
C LYS A 180 -26.86 -5.89 -2.95
N PHE A 181 -25.84 -6.51 -3.53
CA PHE A 181 -25.99 -7.72 -4.32
C PHE A 181 -26.61 -8.84 -3.48
N ARG A 182 -27.85 -9.19 -3.82
CA ARG A 182 -28.71 -10.21 -3.14
C ARG A 182 -29.01 -9.98 -1.65
N GLN A 183 -28.71 -8.79 -1.10
CA GLN A 183 -28.93 -8.42 0.32
C GLN A 183 -28.43 -9.47 1.31
N ARG A 184 -27.28 -10.09 1.02
CA ARG A 184 -26.74 -11.15 1.85
C ARG A 184 -25.75 -10.60 2.88
N ASP A 185 -25.80 -11.17 4.07
CA ASP A 185 -24.78 -10.96 5.10
C ASP A 185 -23.48 -11.66 4.68
N ALA A 186 -22.44 -10.88 4.36
CA ALA A 186 -21.16 -11.41 3.92
C ALA A 186 -20.52 -12.35 4.97
N ASN A 187 -20.73 -12.07 6.26
CA ASN A 187 -20.26 -12.92 7.35
C ASN A 187 -21.13 -14.17 7.58
N ARG A 188 -22.09 -14.42 6.69
CA ARG A 188 -22.86 -15.68 6.61
C ARG A 188 -22.73 -16.34 5.23
N ASP A 189 -21.81 -15.87 4.40
CA ASP A 189 -21.72 -16.27 3.00
C ASP A 189 -20.47 -17.10 2.68
N PHE A 190 -19.64 -17.44 3.68
CA PHE A 190 -18.48 -18.31 3.50
C PHE A 190 -18.87 -19.81 3.47
N PRO A 191 -18.14 -20.69 2.76
CA PRO A 191 -18.55 -22.06 2.48
C PRO A 191 -18.42 -23.04 3.66
N TYR A 192 -18.25 -22.55 4.89
CA TYR A 192 -18.07 -23.43 6.04
C TYR A 192 -19.39 -24.08 6.45
N GLN A 193 -19.49 -25.40 6.23
CA GLN A 193 -20.64 -26.23 6.63
C GLN A 193 -22.00 -25.78 6.06
N GLN A 194 -22.01 -25.10 4.91
CA GLN A 194 -23.25 -24.68 4.26
C GLN A 194 -23.20 -24.80 2.73
N LYS A 195 -24.39 -24.79 2.10
CA LYS A 195 -24.56 -24.78 0.64
C LYS A 195 -25.09 -23.44 0.18
N GLY A 196 -24.87 -23.11 -1.11
CA GLY A 196 -25.38 -21.88 -1.71
C GLY A 196 -24.76 -20.62 -1.12
N CYS A 197 -23.44 -20.66 -0.88
CA CYS A 197 -22.56 -19.62 -0.35
C CYS A 197 -21.77 -18.92 -1.48
N MET A 198 -20.79 -18.08 -1.13
CA MET A 198 -19.92 -17.32 -2.07
C MET A 198 -20.73 -16.56 -3.11
N VAL A 199 -21.76 -15.85 -2.65
CA VAL A 199 -22.64 -15.05 -3.48
C VAL A 199 -22.20 -13.59 -3.51
N THR A 200 -21.84 -13.03 -2.36
CA THR A 200 -21.31 -11.68 -2.20
C THR A 200 -19.93 -11.60 -2.81
N ILE A 201 -19.64 -10.45 -3.42
CA ILE A 201 -18.31 -10.15 -3.94
C ILE A 201 -17.33 -10.01 -2.77
N THR A 202 -17.77 -9.43 -1.66
CA THR A 202 -17.06 -9.41 -0.37
C THR A 202 -16.47 -10.77 0.01
N ALA A 203 -17.27 -11.84 0.06
CA ALA A 203 -16.79 -13.17 0.44
C ALA A 203 -15.85 -13.78 -0.62
N ARG A 204 -16.13 -13.55 -1.91
CA ARG A 204 -15.28 -14.04 -3.01
C ARG A 204 -13.90 -13.38 -3.00
N VAL A 205 -13.82 -12.07 -2.77
CA VAL A 205 -12.55 -11.33 -2.66
C VAL A 205 -11.68 -11.89 -1.54
N VAL A 206 -12.26 -12.12 -0.35
CA VAL A 206 -11.53 -12.74 0.77
C VAL A 206 -11.07 -14.16 0.42
N ASN A 207 -11.88 -14.92 -0.29
CA ASN A 207 -11.51 -16.27 -0.73
C ASN A 207 -10.36 -16.27 -1.74
N GLU A 208 -10.38 -15.40 -2.74
CA GLU A 208 -9.28 -15.33 -3.72
C GLU A 208 -7.98 -14.86 -3.05
N LEU A 209 -8.07 -13.90 -2.12
CA LEU A 209 -6.92 -13.48 -1.34
C LEU A 209 -6.32 -14.65 -0.53
N TYR A 210 -7.16 -15.52 0.03
CA TYR A 210 -6.71 -16.69 0.79
C TYR A 210 -6.10 -17.81 -0.08
N ARG A 211 -6.54 -17.93 -1.34
CA ARG A 211 -6.19 -19.05 -2.23
C ARG A 211 -4.99 -18.80 -3.16
N ARG A 212 -4.49 -17.57 -3.21
CA ARG A 212 -3.42 -17.18 -4.12
C ARG A 212 -2.11 -17.95 -3.91
#